data_AF-A0A7C4GXG2-F1
#
_entry.id   AF-A0A7C4GXG2-F1
#
_cell.length_a   1.000
_cell.length_b   1.000
_cell.length_c   1.000
_cell.angle_alpha   90.00
_cell.angle_beta   90.00
_cell.angle_gamma   90.00
#
_symmetry.space_group_name_H-M   'P 1'
#
loop_
_entity.id
_entity.type
_entity.pdbx_description
1 polymer ?
#
loop_
_entity_poly.entity_id
_entity_poly.type
_entity_poly.pdbx_seq_one_letter_code
_entity_poly.pdbx_strand_id
1 'polypeptide(L)' 'MALTKTNNGGKRIDYRGYMEKCVEAEVVISGKMAIVMVSGNKRAVVPLRILCDLAKRFNICYKNYKC' A
#
# COMPACT_ATOMS: atom_id res chain seq x y z
N MET A 1 -11.01 -9.10 -26.89
CA MET A 1 -10.84 -10.54 -26.64
C MET A 1 -10.32 -10.71 -25.23
N ALA A 2 -11.19 -11.07 -24.28
CA ALA A 2 -10.81 -11.34 -22.90
C ALA A 2 -10.72 -12.85 -22.70
N LEU A 3 -9.59 -13.36 -22.24
CA LEU A 3 -9.40 -14.77 -21.92
C LEU A 3 -10.05 -15.06 -20.56
N THR A 4 -11.27 -15.59 -20.56
CA THR A 4 -11.96 -16.12 -19.39
C THR A 4 -11.54 -17.57 -19.15
N LYS A 5 -10.89 -17.84 -18.01
CA LYS A 5 -10.73 -19.22 -17.50
C LYS A 5 -11.69 -19.43 -16.34
N THR A 6 -12.58 -20.41 -16.51
CA THR A 6 -13.55 -20.89 -15.51
C THR A 6 -12.94 -22.08 -14.76
N ASN A 7 -12.82 -22.01 -13.44
CA ASN A 7 -12.58 -23.19 -12.60
C ASN A 7 -13.86 -23.56 -11.84
N ASN A 8 -14.16 -24.87 -11.86
CA ASN A 8 -15.35 -25.51 -11.29
C ASN A 8 -15.47 -25.24 -9.80
N GLY A 9 -16.42 -24.38 -9.42
CA GLY A 9 -16.66 -24.04 -8.02
C GLY A 9 -17.41 -22.74 -7.80
N GLY A 10 -18.40 -22.42 -8.66
CA GLY A 10 -19.62 -21.69 -8.32
C GLY A 10 -19.56 -20.41 -7.46
N LYS A 11 -18.42 -19.75 -7.29
CA LYS A 11 -18.31 -18.50 -6.52
C LYS A 11 -17.83 -17.41 -7.46
N ARG A 12 -18.77 -16.61 -7.96
CA ARG A 12 -18.49 -15.29 -8.55
C ARG A 12 -17.89 -14.44 -7.43
N ILE A 13 -16.57 -14.48 -7.28
CA ILE A 13 -15.86 -13.47 -6.51
C ILE A 13 -15.88 -12.20 -7.36
N ASP A 14 -16.81 -11.34 -7.03
CA ASP A 14 -16.87 -9.97 -7.54
C ASP A 14 -15.63 -9.22 -7.02
N TYR A 15 -14.60 -9.10 -7.85
CA TYR A 15 -13.39 -8.33 -7.53
C TYR A 15 -13.61 -6.81 -7.57
N ARG A 16 -14.87 -6.34 -7.64
CA ARG A 16 -15.25 -4.92 -7.67
C ARG A 16 -15.29 -4.30 -6.27
N GLY A 17 -15.12 -5.10 -5.22
CA GLY A 17 -15.07 -4.68 -3.81
C GLY A 17 -13.71 -4.84 -3.11
N TYR A 18 -12.67 -5.30 -3.79
CA TYR A 18 -11.29 -5.21 -3.29
C TYR A 18 -10.70 -3.88 -3.76
N MET A 19 -11.16 -2.77 -3.17
CA MET A 19 -10.21 -1.67 -2.97
C MET A 19 -9.12 -2.28 -2.11
N GLU A 20 -7.97 -2.56 -2.73
CA GLU A 20 -6.81 -3.13 -2.04
C GLU A 20 -6.64 -2.35 -0.75
N LYS A 21 -6.87 -3.00 0.40
CA LYS A 21 -6.75 -2.38 1.71
C LYS A 21 -5.28 -2.03 1.89
N CYS A 22 -4.89 -0.86 1.41
CA CYS A 22 -3.55 -0.37 1.59
C CYS A 22 -3.34 -0.09 3.08
N VAL A 23 -2.14 -0.41 3.55
CA VAL A 23 -1.80 -0.18 4.95
C VAL A 23 -1.67 1.33 5.14
N GLU A 24 -2.56 1.90 5.94
CA GLU A 24 -2.50 3.33 6.25
C GLU A 24 -1.26 3.64 7.10
N ALA A 25 -0.51 4.66 6.69
CA ALA A 25 0.65 5.14 7.40
C ALA A 25 0.76 6.67 7.39
N GLU A 26 1.40 7.22 8.40
CA GLU A 26 1.76 8.63 8.49
C GLU A 26 3.25 8.80 8.25
N VAL A 27 3.63 9.88 7.57
CA VAL A 27 5.03 10.16 7.23
C VAL A 27 5.47 11.45 7.90
N VAL A 28 6.58 11.40 8.61
CA VAL A 28 7.25 12.58 9.15
C VAL A 28 8.60 12.73 8.45
N ILE A 29 8.81 13.85 7.75
CA ILE A 29 10.04 14.11 7.03
C ILE A 29 11.01 14.86 7.96
N SER A 30 12.22 14.33 8.08
CA SER A 30 13.31 14.97 8.81
C SER A 30 14.56 14.99 7.92
N GLY A 31 14.79 16.13 7.26
CA GLY A 31 15.87 16.29 6.28
C GLY A 31 15.75 15.30 5.12
N LYS A 32 16.74 14.41 4.97
CA LYS A 32 16.80 13.39 3.90
C LYS A 32 16.12 12.07 4.27
N MET A 33 15.57 11.96 5.48
CA MET A 33 14.91 10.76 6.00
C MET A 33 13.41 10.99 6.18
N ALA A 34 12.66 9.92 6.07
CA ALA A 34 11.23 9.85 6.32
C ALA A 34 10.96 8.80 7.40
N ILE A 35 10.16 9.17 8.39
CA ILE A 35 9.70 8.29 9.46
C ILE A 35 8.28 7.90 9.11
N VAL A 36 8.08 6.63 8.76
CA VAL A 36 6.77 6.06 8.43
C VAL A 36 6.21 5.41 9.70
N MET A 37 5.05 5.85 10.15
CA MET A 37 4.32 5.30 11.29
C MET A 37 3.09 4.56 10.80
N VAL A 38 3.00 3.27 11.09
CA VAL A 38 1.85 2.42 10.76
C VAL A 38 1.01 2.21 12.02
N SER A 39 -0.32 2.15 11.87
CA SER A 39 -1.25 1.82 12.96
C SER A 39 -0.79 0.58 13.74
N GLY A 40 -0.62 0.72 15.06
CA GLY A 40 -0.06 -0.33 15.93
C GLY A 40 1.37 -0.08 16.41
N ASN A 41 1.81 1.18 16.45
CA ASN A 41 3.08 1.62 17.03
C ASN A 41 4.34 1.14 16.28
N LYS A 42 4.18 0.59 15.07
CA LYS A 42 5.29 0.20 14.20
C LYS A 42 5.80 1.42 13.46
N ARG A 43 7.08 1.73 13.59
CA ARG A 43 7.73 2.87 12.95
C ARG A 43 8.94 2.39 12.16
N ALA A 44 9.12 2.93 10.96
CA ALA A 44 10.27 2.67 10.12
C ALA A 44 10.91 3.99 9.71
N VAL A 45 12.24 4.06 9.74
CA VAL A 45 12.99 5.22 9.23
C VAL A 45 13.61 4.81 7.91
N VAL A 46 13.23 5.50 6.84
CA VAL A 46 13.68 5.20 5.48
C VAL A 46 14.18 6.46 4.78
N PRO A 47 15.16 6.36 3.87
CA PRO A 47 15.55 7.50 3.03
C PRO A 47 14.36 8.00 2.19
N LEU A 48 14.19 9.32 2.10
CA LEU A 48 13.09 9.93 1.35
C LEU A 48 13.04 9.46 -0.11
N ARG A 49 14.23 9.24 -0.72
CA ARG A 49 14.39 8.77 -2.10
C ARG A 49 13.73 7.41 -2.41
N ILE A 50 13.57 6.54 -1.41
CA ILE A 50 12.97 5.21 -1.60
C ILE A 50 11.54 5.12 -1.05
N LEU A 51 11.06 6.16 -0.38
CA LEU A 51 9.77 6.16 0.32
C LEU A 51 8.61 5.77 -0.61
N CYS A 52 8.56 6.35 -1.81
CA CYS A 52 7.49 6.07 -2.76
C CYS A 52 7.60 4.71 -3.45
N ASP A 53 8.82 4.21 -3.62
CA ASP A 53 9.04 2.87 -4.14
C ASP A 53 8.58 1.82 -3.12
N LEU A 54 8.84 2.06 -1.83
CA LEU A 54 8.34 1.24 -0.72
C LEU A 54 6.82 1.26 -0.65
N ALA A 55 6.18 2.42 -0.82
CA ALA A 55 4.72 2.52 -0.81
C ALA A 55 4.06 1.62 -1.85
N LYS A 56 4.61 1.59 -3.07
CA LYS A 56 4.12 0.75 -4.17
C LYS A 56 4.38 -0.73 -3.91
N ARG A 57 5.57 -1.09 -3.42
CA ARG A 57 5.94 -2.49 -3.15
C ARG A 57 5.17 -3.12 -2.00
N PHE A 58 4.94 -2.35 -0.94
CA PHE A 58 4.30 -2.82 0.28
C PHE A 58 2.82 -2.43 0.39
N ASN A 59 2.25 -1.86 -0.68
CA ASN A 59 0.87 -1.39 -0.75
C ASN A 59 0.49 -0.50 0.46
N ILE A 60 1.29 0.53 0.71
CA ILE A 60 1.12 1.46 1.82
C ILE A 60 0.48 2.74 1.30
N CYS A 61 -0.58 3.20 1.97
CA CYS A 61 -1.18 4.50 1.71
C CYS A 61 -0.73 5.51 2.76
N TYR A 62 0.02 6.51 2.33
CA TYR A 62 0.41 7.61 3.20
C TYR A 62 -0.72 8.62 3.33
N LYS A 63 -1.13 8.93 4.57
CA LYS A 63 -2.23 9.87 4.85
C LYS A 63 -1.87 11.32 4.55
N ASN A 64 -0.64 11.70 4.87
CA ASN A 64 -0.17 13.09 4.86
C ASN A 64 0.97 13.33 3.86
N TYR A 65 1.26 12.35 3.01
CA TYR A 65 2.33 12.43 2.02
C TYR A 65 1.85 11.79 0.72
N LYS A 66 2.10 12.44 -0.41
CA LYS A 66 1.78 11.88 -1.73
C LYS A 66 3.03 11.45 -2.44
N CYS A 67 2.96 10.22 -2.90
CA CYS A 67 3.74 9.67 -3.99
C CYS A 67 2.89 9.72 -5.26
#